data_AF-A0AAU4APY0-F1
#
_entry.id   AF-A0AAU4APY0-F1
#
_cell.length_a   1.000
_cell.length_b   1.000
_cell.length_c   1.000
_cell.angle_alpha   90.00
_cell.angle_beta   90.00
_cell.angle_gamma   90.00
#
_symmetry.space_group_name_H-M   'P 1'
#
loop_
_entity.id
_entity.type
_entity.pdbx_description
1 polymer ?
#
loop_
_entity_poly.entity_id
_entity_poly.type
_entity_poly.pdbx_seq_one_letter_code
_entity_poly.pdbx_strand_id
1 'polypeptide(L)'
;MPEIAPPAHASVLQEVREVRRAGIVQLRRLKLPALEAAATMRLGQVTPEARAVAVEQLLHLAVGHMGSGTLQDAAAYSLGLVDGTRDWAAADRRRKAAGVYGISVERFRKHQELIVLEQVADQVLRMTGASLAGLPAEVATLTTAHRTLTVSAGGHTSRLTLHVHPVDLLRDVDVMVTPTNTYLALPEPYKSSVSASLRRAGASSDATGALLADHIGDELHAWTARHDARGRAVTPGTVVPTGSGALAEQGVRRLYHAALAVPRPGTNDYDVEPTDITRCVTRAFGVLAAEHAGFDPPLRSICLPLLGAGRGGLRPEVSVAAMWAAIEAELLRGAPWDVHLLVRKPERAETIVWLLTGRRPRDGIAVT
;
A
#
# COMPACT_ATOMS: atom_id res chain seq x y z
N MET A 1 7.44 38.99 -16.41
CA MET A 1 6.08 38.50 -16.09
C MET A 1 6.07 38.16 -14.62
N PRO A 2 5.06 38.57 -13.83
CA PRO A 2 5.00 38.18 -12.42
C PRO A 2 4.94 36.66 -12.36
N GLU A 3 5.86 36.07 -11.59
CA GLU A 3 5.96 34.64 -11.36
C GLU A 3 4.70 34.18 -10.62
N ILE A 4 3.81 33.45 -11.30
CA ILE A 4 2.60 32.91 -10.67
C ILE A 4 3.07 31.81 -9.74
N ALA A 5 3.08 32.09 -8.44
CA ALA A 5 3.44 31.10 -7.43
C ALA A 5 2.49 29.89 -7.52
N PRO A 6 3.01 28.66 -7.39
CA PRO A 6 2.17 27.47 -7.47
C PRO A 6 1.14 27.44 -6.34
N PRO A 7 -0.10 26.97 -6.61
CA PRO A 7 -1.13 26.91 -5.59
C PRO A 7 -0.76 25.90 -4.48
N ALA A 8 -1.21 26.15 -3.25
CA ALA A 8 -1.00 25.23 -2.14
C ALA A 8 -1.84 23.94 -2.30
N HIS A 9 -1.29 22.79 -1.90
CA HIS A 9 -1.96 21.49 -1.98
C HIS A 9 -3.34 21.47 -1.32
N ALA A 10 -3.45 22.04 -0.11
CA ALA A 10 -4.72 22.08 0.62
C ALA A 10 -5.83 22.82 -0.17
N SER A 11 -5.47 23.90 -0.89
CA SER A 11 -6.39 24.66 -1.73
C SER A 11 -6.83 23.86 -2.96
N VAL A 12 -5.88 23.22 -3.65
CA VAL A 12 -6.19 22.35 -4.80
C VAL A 12 -7.08 21.18 -4.39
N LEU A 13 -6.76 20.49 -3.29
CA LEU A 13 -7.57 19.37 -2.79
C LEU A 13 -8.99 19.81 -2.42
N GLN A 14 -9.14 20.97 -1.78
CA GLN A 14 -10.44 21.52 -1.45
C GLN A 14 -11.27 21.80 -2.70
N GLU A 15 -10.67 22.43 -3.71
CA GLU A 15 -11.33 22.73 -4.99
C GLU A 15 -11.68 21.46 -5.78
N VAL A 16 -10.81 20.45 -5.80
CA VAL A 16 -11.11 19.14 -6.38
C VAL A 16 -12.31 18.48 -5.68
N ARG A 17 -12.44 18.61 -4.35
CA ARG A 17 -13.60 18.13 -3.59
C ARG A 17 -14.87 18.90 -3.96
N GLU A 18 -14.78 20.19 -4.24
CA GLU A 18 -15.90 21.00 -4.73
C GLU A 18 -16.36 20.56 -6.11
N VAL A 19 -15.42 20.35 -7.05
CA VAL A 19 -15.73 19.78 -8.37
C VAL A 19 -16.37 18.41 -8.24
N ARG A 20 -15.85 17.54 -7.37
CA ARG A 20 -16.44 16.22 -7.10
C ARG A 20 -17.87 16.30 -6.59
N ARG A 21 -18.22 17.31 -5.78
CA ARG A 21 -19.58 17.50 -5.23
C ARG A 21 -20.53 18.10 -6.28
N ALA A 22 -20.11 19.14 -6.98
CA ALA A 22 -20.94 19.88 -7.92
C ALA A 22 -21.05 19.20 -9.31
N GLY A 23 -19.99 18.49 -9.73
CA GLY A 23 -19.83 17.90 -11.05
C GLY A 23 -19.28 18.89 -12.09
N ILE A 24 -18.65 18.35 -13.14
CA ILE A 24 -17.95 19.17 -14.16
C ILE A 24 -18.89 20.07 -14.98
N VAL A 25 -20.18 19.76 -15.05
CA VAL A 25 -21.20 20.63 -15.68
C VAL A 25 -21.32 21.98 -14.97
N GLN A 26 -21.04 22.03 -13.67
CA GLN A 26 -21.18 23.22 -12.85
C GLN A 26 -19.87 24.04 -12.75
N LEU A 27 -18.79 23.67 -13.46
CA LEU A 27 -17.48 24.34 -13.35
C LEU A 27 -17.56 25.86 -13.54
N ARG A 28 -18.39 26.34 -14.48
CA ARG A 28 -18.58 27.79 -14.73
C ARG A 28 -19.14 28.56 -13.54
N ARG A 29 -19.76 27.89 -12.57
CA ARG A 29 -20.37 28.50 -11.37
C ARG A 29 -19.49 28.38 -10.13
N LEU A 30 -18.44 27.57 -10.19
CA LEU A 30 -17.52 27.37 -9.07
C LEU A 30 -16.42 28.44 -9.10
N LYS A 31 -15.95 28.84 -7.93
CA LYS A 31 -14.77 29.69 -7.79
C LYS A 31 -13.59 28.77 -7.47
N LEU A 32 -12.74 28.51 -8.46
CA LEU A 32 -11.66 27.55 -8.34
C LEU A 32 -10.30 28.22 -8.60
N PRO A 33 -9.92 29.26 -7.82
CA PRO A 33 -8.71 30.05 -8.09
C PRO A 33 -7.43 29.22 -8.11
N ALA A 34 -7.31 28.15 -7.30
CA ALA A 34 -6.14 27.28 -7.30
C ALA A 34 -6.06 26.42 -8.57
N LEU A 35 -7.18 25.84 -9.01
CA LEU A 35 -7.25 25.08 -10.26
C LEU A 35 -7.13 25.98 -11.50
N GLU A 36 -7.66 27.21 -11.46
CA GLU A 36 -7.50 28.22 -12.52
C GLU A 36 -6.03 28.64 -12.67
N ALA A 37 -5.34 28.87 -11.55
CA ALA A 37 -3.91 29.16 -11.53
C ALA A 37 -3.11 27.96 -12.07
N ALA A 38 -3.41 26.74 -11.62
CA ALA A 38 -2.76 25.54 -12.10
C ALA A 38 -2.97 25.28 -13.60
N ALA A 39 -4.20 25.51 -14.09
CA ALA A 39 -4.52 25.40 -15.50
C ALA A 39 -3.73 26.42 -16.33
N THR A 40 -3.62 27.66 -15.83
CA THR A 40 -2.82 28.72 -16.48
C THR A 40 -1.34 28.36 -16.56
N MET A 41 -0.78 27.79 -15.49
CA MET A 41 0.62 27.35 -15.47
C MET A 41 0.87 26.19 -16.44
N ARG A 42 -0.07 25.23 -16.54
CA ARG A 42 0.12 24.01 -17.35
C ARG A 42 -0.23 24.17 -18.83
N LEU A 43 -1.31 24.90 -19.13
CA LEU A 43 -1.89 25.05 -20.46
C LEU A 43 -1.56 26.41 -21.11
N GLY A 44 -0.90 27.32 -20.38
CA GLY A 44 -0.59 28.67 -20.84
C GLY A 44 -1.69 29.67 -20.49
N GLN A 45 -1.65 30.87 -21.08
CA GLN A 45 -2.64 31.91 -20.76
C GLN A 45 -4.07 31.45 -21.10
N VAL A 46 -4.92 31.38 -20.07
CA VAL A 46 -6.34 31.02 -20.19
C VAL A 46 -7.17 32.30 -20.14
N THR A 47 -8.00 32.53 -21.16
CA THR A 47 -8.94 33.67 -21.14
C THR A 47 -10.05 33.44 -20.11
N PRO A 48 -10.68 34.50 -19.57
CA PRO A 48 -11.77 34.37 -18.59
C PRO A 48 -12.90 33.41 -19.03
N GLU A 49 -13.22 33.40 -20.33
CA GLU A 49 -14.31 32.60 -20.91
C GLU A 49 -13.96 31.11 -21.01
N ALA A 50 -12.66 30.80 -21.08
CA ALA A 50 -12.11 29.46 -21.23
C ALA A 50 -11.75 28.78 -19.89
N ARG A 51 -11.85 29.48 -18.75
CA ARG A 51 -11.45 28.97 -17.42
C ARG A 51 -12.04 27.61 -17.08
N ALA A 52 -13.35 27.44 -17.24
CA ALA A 52 -14.01 26.17 -16.94
C ALA A 52 -13.50 25.02 -17.83
N VAL A 53 -13.26 25.31 -19.12
CA VAL A 53 -12.74 24.32 -20.08
C VAL A 53 -11.29 23.97 -19.74
N ALA A 54 -10.47 24.95 -19.37
CA ALA A 54 -9.08 24.75 -18.99
C ALA A 54 -8.96 23.94 -17.69
N VAL A 55 -9.81 24.21 -16.69
CA VAL A 55 -9.88 23.41 -15.46
C VAL A 55 -10.30 21.97 -15.76
N GLU A 56 -11.30 21.77 -16.63
CA GLU A 56 -11.71 20.44 -17.04
C GLU A 56 -10.59 19.67 -17.76
N GLN A 57 -9.92 20.31 -18.72
CA GLN A 57 -8.77 19.74 -19.43
C GLN A 57 -7.62 19.42 -18.47
N LEU A 58 -7.33 20.29 -17.52
CA LEU A 58 -6.34 20.04 -16.46
C LEU A 58 -6.69 18.79 -15.65
N LEU A 59 -7.95 18.63 -15.25
CA LEU A 59 -8.40 17.45 -14.49
C LEU A 59 -8.33 16.17 -15.33
N HIS A 60 -8.68 16.22 -16.63
CA HIS A 60 -8.47 15.10 -17.55
C HIS A 60 -7.00 14.70 -17.64
N LEU A 61 -6.10 15.67 -17.80
CA LEU A 61 -4.67 15.41 -17.82
C LEU A 61 -4.22 14.81 -16.49
N ALA A 62 -4.58 15.43 -15.36
CA ALA A 62 -4.20 14.98 -14.02
C ALA A 62 -4.60 13.52 -13.79
N VAL A 63 -5.85 13.17 -14.10
CA VAL A 63 -6.36 11.79 -14.00
C VAL A 63 -5.64 10.85 -14.98
N GLY A 64 -5.38 11.29 -16.22
CA GLY A 64 -4.62 10.52 -17.20
C GLY A 64 -3.18 10.18 -16.78
N HIS A 65 -2.58 10.97 -15.88
CA HIS A 65 -1.23 10.75 -15.36
C HIS A 65 -1.20 9.97 -14.03
N MET A 66 -2.35 9.50 -13.52
CA MET A 66 -2.41 8.65 -12.32
C MET A 66 -1.93 7.21 -12.58
N GLY A 67 -1.60 6.87 -13.83
CA GLY A 67 -1.23 5.52 -14.27
C GLY A 67 -2.46 4.67 -14.61
N SER A 68 -2.29 3.56 -15.32
CA SER A 68 -3.40 2.69 -15.72
C SER A 68 -3.97 1.90 -14.53
N GLY A 69 -5.30 1.80 -14.43
CA GLY A 69 -5.97 0.87 -13.51
C GLY A 69 -7.06 1.52 -12.65
N THR A 70 -7.46 0.81 -11.60
CA THR A 70 -8.64 1.14 -10.78
C THR A 70 -8.59 2.52 -10.11
N LEU A 71 -7.40 3.04 -9.82
CA LEU A 71 -7.21 4.38 -9.26
C LEU A 71 -7.57 5.49 -10.25
N GLN A 72 -7.09 5.39 -11.49
CA GLN A 72 -7.44 6.32 -12.56
C GLN A 72 -8.93 6.24 -12.89
N ASP A 73 -9.46 5.03 -13.04
CA ASP A 73 -10.87 4.82 -13.37
C ASP A 73 -11.80 5.36 -12.26
N ALA A 74 -11.47 5.09 -11.00
CA ALA A 74 -12.24 5.60 -9.88
C ALA A 74 -12.18 7.13 -9.77
N ALA A 75 -11.03 7.75 -10.09
CA ALA A 75 -10.90 9.20 -10.15
C ALA A 75 -11.76 9.79 -11.29
N ALA A 76 -11.67 9.20 -12.48
CA ALA A 76 -12.44 9.61 -13.65
C ALA A 76 -13.94 9.52 -13.39
N TYR A 77 -14.42 8.40 -12.84
CA TYR A 77 -15.84 8.25 -12.47
C TYR A 77 -16.26 9.19 -11.34
N SER A 78 -15.41 9.41 -10.32
CA SER A 78 -15.75 10.30 -9.19
C SER A 78 -15.95 11.75 -9.65
N LEU A 79 -15.13 12.20 -10.60
CA LEU A 79 -15.19 13.56 -11.14
C LEU A 79 -16.16 13.69 -12.31
N GLY A 80 -16.59 12.58 -12.92
CA GLY A 80 -17.51 12.58 -14.07
C GLY A 80 -16.80 12.84 -15.40
N LEU A 81 -15.52 12.50 -15.47
CA LEU A 81 -14.64 12.69 -16.64
C LEU A 81 -14.73 11.52 -17.64
N VAL A 82 -15.45 10.44 -17.30
CA VAL A 82 -15.72 9.35 -18.24
C VAL A 82 -16.85 9.78 -19.17
N ASP A 83 -16.71 9.49 -20.46
CA ASP A 83 -17.75 9.78 -21.46
C ASP A 83 -19.12 9.24 -21.04
N GLY A 84 -20.15 10.07 -21.18
CA GLY A 84 -21.51 9.74 -20.75
C GLY A 84 -21.78 9.80 -19.25
N THR A 85 -20.82 10.24 -18.42
CA THR A 85 -20.99 10.40 -16.96
C THR A 85 -21.02 11.85 -16.47
N ARG A 86 -20.93 12.79 -17.41
CA ARG A 86 -20.81 14.23 -17.16
C ARG A 86 -21.97 14.81 -16.34
N ASP A 87 -23.19 14.40 -16.64
CA ASP A 87 -24.45 14.87 -16.07
C ASP A 87 -24.95 14.03 -14.89
N TRP A 88 -24.25 12.94 -14.55
CA TRP A 88 -24.64 12.06 -13.46
C TRP A 88 -24.66 12.80 -12.12
N ALA A 89 -25.57 12.41 -11.22
CA ALA A 89 -25.56 12.95 -9.87
C ALA A 89 -24.29 12.52 -9.12
N ALA A 90 -23.85 13.33 -8.16
CA ALA A 90 -22.64 13.06 -7.39
C ALA A 90 -22.69 11.74 -6.58
N ALA A 91 -23.89 11.23 -6.32
CA ALA A 91 -24.11 9.93 -5.70
C ALA A 91 -23.89 8.77 -6.69
N ASP A 92 -24.33 8.90 -7.94
CA ASP A 92 -24.21 7.86 -8.96
C ASP A 92 -22.76 7.71 -9.44
N ARG A 93 -22.07 8.85 -9.63
CA ARG A 93 -20.61 8.89 -9.84
C ARG A 93 -19.85 8.15 -8.75
N ARG A 94 -20.20 8.41 -7.48
CA ARG A 94 -19.60 7.71 -6.32
C ARG A 94 -19.88 6.22 -6.37
N ARG A 95 -21.11 5.82 -6.69
CA ARG A 95 -21.50 4.41 -6.76
C ARG A 95 -20.69 3.69 -7.83
N LYS A 96 -20.53 4.30 -9.00
CA LYS A 96 -19.72 3.71 -10.08
C LYS A 96 -18.24 3.66 -9.72
N ALA A 97 -17.69 4.71 -9.13
CA ALA A 97 -16.30 4.73 -8.64
C ALA A 97 -16.04 3.69 -7.54
N ALA A 98 -16.98 3.49 -6.61
CA ALA A 98 -16.91 2.41 -5.63
C ALA A 98 -16.95 1.03 -6.30
N GLY A 99 -17.75 0.89 -7.35
CA GLY A 99 -17.84 -0.33 -8.17
C GLY A 99 -16.53 -0.68 -8.88
N VAL A 100 -15.71 0.29 -9.29
CA VAL A 100 -14.36 0.05 -9.84
C VAL A 100 -13.47 -0.72 -8.85
N TYR A 101 -13.65 -0.46 -7.55
CA TYR A 101 -12.91 -1.13 -6.48
C TYR A 101 -13.61 -2.40 -5.96
N GLY A 102 -14.82 -2.71 -6.43
CA GLY A 102 -15.63 -3.80 -5.86
C GLY A 102 -15.99 -3.60 -4.38
N ILE A 103 -16.08 -2.34 -3.91
CA ILE A 103 -16.40 -2.03 -2.50
C ILE A 103 -17.73 -1.29 -2.36
N SER A 104 -18.26 -1.28 -1.14
CA SER A 104 -19.46 -0.51 -0.82
C SER A 104 -19.25 0.99 -0.97
N VAL A 105 -20.31 1.71 -1.35
CA VAL A 105 -20.32 3.17 -1.52
C VAL A 105 -19.90 3.89 -0.23
N GLU A 106 -20.30 3.35 0.92
CA GLU A 106 -19.99 3.92 2.23
C GLU A 106 -18.50 3.74 2.60
N ARG A 107 -17.90 2.59 2.28
CA ARG A 107 -16.46 2.37 2.46
C ARG A 107 -15.68 3.32 1.57
N PHE A 108 -16.05 3.40 0.30
CA PHE A 108 -15.43 4.29 -0.67
C PHE A 108 -15.46 5.74 -0.18
N ARG A 109 -16.64 6.24 0.23
CA ARG A 109 -16.80 7.59 0.77
C ARG A 109 -15.87 7.88 1.95
N LYS A 110 -15.72 6.94 2.89
CA LYS A 110 -14.97 7.16 4.13
C LYS A 110 -13.45 7.07 3.96
N HIS A 111 -12.96 6.30 2.99
CA HIS A 111 -11.53 6.01 2.90
C HIS A 111 -10.98 6.23 1.48
N GLN A 112 -11.48 5.49 0.48
CA GLN A 112 -10.90 5.49 -0.86
C GLN A 112 -11.11 6.81 -1.59
N GLU A 113 -12.26 7.47 -1.43
CA GLU A 113 -12.55 8.74 -2.08
C GLU A 113 -11.59 9.85 -1.62
N LEU A 114 -11.17 9.83 -0.35
CA LEU A 114 -10.17 10.78 0.15
C LEU A 114 -8.84 10.59 -0.55
N ILE A 115 -8.36 9.33 -0.63
CA ILE A 115 -7.10 8.96 -1.28
C ILE A 115 -7.15 9.31 -2.77
N VAL A 116 -8.25 8.96 -3.46
CA VAL A 116 -8.43 9.25 -4.90
C VAL A 116 -8.33 10.74 -5.18
N LEU A 117 -9.03 11.57 -4.40
CA LEU A 117 -9.03 13.03 -4.62
C LEU A 117 -7.70 13.68 -4.20
N GLU A 118 -7.02 13.15 -3.17
CA GLU A 118 -5.64 13.54 -2.83
C GLU A 118 -4.70 13.26 -4.01
N GLN A 119 -4.76 12.06 -4.60
CA GLN A 119 -3.94 11.72 -5.77
C GLN A 119 -4.24 12.60 -7.00
N VAL A 120 -5.49 13.05 -7.18
CA VAL A 120 -5.81 14.01 -8.26
C VAL A 120 -5.16 15.37 -7.99
N ALA A 121 -5.29 15.90 -6.76
CA ALA A 121 -4.72 17.19 -6.38
C ALA A 121 -3.20 17.21 -6.53
N ASP A 122 -2.58 16.11 -6.13
CA ASP A 122 -1.17 15.81 -6.29
C ASP A 122 -0.68 15.84 -7.74
N GLN A 123 -1.43 15.22 -8.66
CA GLN A 123 -1.09 15.25 -10.09
C GLN A 123 -1.28 16.65 -10.69
N VAL A 124 -2.30 17.38 -10.26
CA VAL A 124 -2.48 18.79 -10.66
C VAL A 124 -1.26 19.61 -10.28
N LEU A 125 -0.72 19.47 -9.07
CA LEU A 125 0.47 20.20 -8.64
C LEU A 125 1.74 19.78 -9.38
N ARG A 126 1.92 18.49 -9.67
CA ARG A 126 3.07 18.04 -10.49
C ARG A 126 3.07 18.69 -11.87
N MET A 127 1.88 18.96 -12.41
CA MET A 127 1.72 19.58 -13.73
C MET A 127 2.02 21.07 -13.76
N THR A 128 1.93 21.77 -12.63
CA THR A 128 2.23 23.22 -12.59
C THR A 128 3.73 23.51 -12.64
N GLY A 129 4.60 22.49 -12.66
CA GLY A 129 6.04 22.71 -12.61
C GLY A 129 6.48 23.31 -11.28
N ALA A 130 5.63 23.24 -10.24
CA ALA A 130 6.03 23.46 -8.85
C ALA A 130 7.13 22.45 -8.53
N SER A 131 8.37 22.86 -8.78
CA SER A 131 9.54 22.20 -8.22
C SER A 131 9.29 22.09 -6.73
N LEU A 132 9.56 20.92 -6.16
CA LEU A 132 9.43 20.62 -4.73
C LEU A 132 10.35 21.49 -3.84
N ALA A 133 10.94 22.55 -4.38
CA ALA A 133 11.67 23.59 -3.70
C ALA A 133 10.69 24.53 -2.97
N GLY A 134 10.22 24.10 -1.79
CA GLY A 134 9.48 25.00 -0.88
C GLY A 134 8.34 24.35 -0.09
N LEU A 135 8.00 23.09 -0.35
CA LEU A 135 7.09 22.35 0.55
C LEU A 135 7.83 22.01 1.85
N PRO A 136 7.18 22.09 3.04
CA PRO A 136 7.70 21.44 4.23
C PRO A 136 8.00 19.98 3.90
N ALA A 137 9.18 19.50 4.30
CA ALA A 137 9.73 18.22 3.90
C ALA A 137 8.79 17.00 4.12
N GLU A 138 7.75 17.14 4.94
CA GLU A 138 6.74 16.12 5.21
C GLU A 138 5.70 15.91 4.10
N VAL A 139 5.47 16.85 3.17
CA VAL A 139 4.42 16.71 2.12
C VAL A 139 5.01 16.51 0.72
N ALA A 140 6.32 16.62 0.57
CA ALA A 140 7.01 16.68 -0.73
C ALA A 140 7.27 15.31 -1.42
N THR A 141 6.77 14.20 -0.89
CA THR A 141 6.92 12.90 -1.57
C THR A 141 5.61 12.14 -1.59
N LEU A 142 4.91 12.23 -2.70
CA LEU A 142 4.15 11.09 -3.19
C LEU A 142 5.14 9.98 -3.51
N THR A 143 5.46 9.22 -2.47
CA THR A 143 6.39 8.13 -2.54
C THR A 143 5.85 7.12 -3.54
N THR A 144 6.66 6.73 -4.52
CA THR A 144 6.32 5.62 -5.41
C THR A 144 5.90 4.44 -4.56
N ALA A 145 4.68 3.95 -4.76
CA ALA A 145 4.12 2.82 -3.99
C ALA A 145 4.98 1.56 -4.15
N HIS A 146 5.77 1.48 -5.22
CA HIS A 146 6.77 0.45 -5.46
C HIS A 146 8.12 1.12 -5.72
N ARG A 147 9.14 0.76 -4.94
CA ARG A 147 10.51 1.24 -5.11
C ARG A 147 11.43 0.05 -5.37
N THR A 148 12.30 0.14 -6.35
CA THR A 148 13.40 -0.82 -6.48
C THR A 148 14.56 -0.35 -5.61
N LEU A 149 15.03 -1.20 -4.70
CA LEU A 149 16.23 -0.97 -3.91
C LEU A 149 17.37 -1.81 -4.47
N THR A 150 18.53 -1.18 -4.63
CA THR A 150 19.77 -1.86 -4.96
C THR A 150 20.58 -1.98 -3.68
N VAL A 151 20.82 -3.21 -3.22
CA VAL A 151 21.47 -3.53 -1.95
C VAL A 151 22.76 -4.30 -2.18
N SER A 152 23.74 -4.13 -1.31
CA SER A 152 25.00 -4.88 -1.33
C SER A 152 24.98 -5.95 -0.25
N ALA A 153 25.12 -7.21 -0.65
CA ALA A 153 25.23 -8.36 0.25
C ALA A 153 26.53 -9.11 -0.09
N GLY A 154 27.49 -9.13 0.85
CA GLY A 154 28.81 -9.76 0.69
C GLY A 154 29.54 -9.47 -0.63
N GLY A 155 29.50 -8.22 -1.10
CA GLY A 155 30.16 -7.79 -2.34
C GLY A 155 29.34 -7.97 -3.62
N HIS A 156 28.17 -8.62 -3.55
CA HIS A 156 27.24 -8.75 -4.66
C HIS A 156 26.13 -7.71 -4.57
N THR A 157 25.76 -7.16 -5.73
CA THR A 157 24.62 -6.23 -5.84
C THR A 157 23.35 -7.00 -6.15
N SER A 158 22.35 -6.89 -5.28
CA SER A 158 21.03 -7.51 -5.43
C SER A 158 19.94 -6.46 -5.53
N ARG A 159 18.82 -6.80 -6.17
CA ARG A 159 17.63 -5.93 -6.28
C ARG A 159 16.52 -6.44 -5.37
N LEU A 160 15.93 -5.54 -4.60
CA LEU A 160 14.72 -5.79 -3.81
C LEU A 160 13.62 -4.85 -4.26
N THR A 161 12.37 -5.21 -4.00
CA THR A 161 11.23 -4.31 -4.20
C THR A 161 10.62 -3.91 -2.87
N LEU A 162 10.46 -2.61 -2.63
CA LEU A 162 9.82 -2.05 -1.44
C LEU A 162 8.43 -1.51 -1.81
N HIS A 163 7.41 -2.13 -1.23
CA HIS A 163 6.00 -1.76 -1.32
C HIS A 163 5.63 -0.79 -0.19
N VAL A 164 5.11 0.38 -0.54
CA VAL A 164 4.70 1.46 0.37
C VAL A 164 3.19 1.69 0.25
N HIS A 165 2.42 0.73 0.75
CA HIS A 165 0.97 0.77 0.73
C HIS A 165 0.36 -0.24 1.73
N PRO A 166 -0.96 -0.16 2.03
CA PRO A 166 -1.66 -1.21 2.76
C PRO A 166 -1.49 -2.60 2.13
N VAL A 167 -1.41 -3.63 2.98
CA VAL A 167 -1.11 -5.01 2.53
C VAL A 167 -2.21 -5.60 1.62
N ASP A 168 -3.45 -5.14 1.75
CA ASP A 168 -4.59 -5.56 0.92
C ASP A 168 -4.51 -5.04 -0.53
N LEU A 169 -3.51 -4.23 -0.87
CA LEU A 169 -3.20 -3.81 -2.24
C LEU A 169 -2.03 -4.57 -2.87
N LEU A 170 -1.42 -5.52 -2.15
CA LEU A 170 -0.30 -6.32 -2.67
C LEU A 170 -0.77 -7.19 -3.84
N ARG A 171 -0.03 -7.15 -4.95
CA ARG A 171 -0.30 -7.94 -6.15
C ARG A 171 0.97 -8.59 -6.66
N ASP A 172 0.78 -9.66 -7.42
CA ASP A 172 1.81 -10.32 -8.24
C ASP A 172 3.05 -10.74 -7.44
N VAL A 173 2.82 -11.23 -6.20
CA VAL A 173 3.85 -11.85 -5.37
C VAL A 173 3.36 -13.20 -4.89
N ASP A 174 4.05 -14.28 -5.25
CA ASP A 174 3.67 -15.66 -4.98
C ASP A 174 3.40 -15.95 -3.49
N VAL A 175 4.28 -15.46 -2.62
CA VAL A 175 4.22 -15.74 -1.18
C VAL A 175 4.17 -14.46 -0.36
N MET A 176 3.20 -14.35 0.55
CA MET A 176 3.17 -13.28 1.56
C MET A 176 3.38 -13.85 2.97
N VAL A 177 4.41 -13.35 3.67
CA VAL A 177 4.65 -13.70 5.06
C VAL A 177 3.73 -12.87 5.96
N THR A 178 3.00 -13.54 6.85
CA THR A 178 2.05 -12.89 7.75
C THR A 178 2.49 -13.08 9.21
N PRO A 179 2.70 -12.00 9.98
CA PRO A 179 3.06 -12.13 11.38
C PRO A 179 1.86 -12.67 12.17
N THR A 180 2.07 -13.69 12.98
CA THR A 180 1.04 -14.24 13.86
C THR A 180 1.60 -14.47 15.26
N ASN A 181 0.68 -14.67 16.21
CA ASN A 181 1.07 -15.01 17.57
C ASN A 181 1.50 -16.48 17.68
N THR A 182 2.15 -16.82 18.78
CA THR A 182 2.61 -18.20 19.04
C THR A 182 1.47 -19.21 19.19
N TYR A 183 0.22 -18.79 19.36
CA TYR A 183 -0.93 -19.71 19.32
C TYR A 183 -1.50 -19.90 17.91
N LEU A 184 -0.89 -19.27 16.89
CA LEU A 184 -1.38 -19.22 15.51
C LEU A 184 -2.83 -18.73 15.41
N ALA A 185 -3.29 -17.96 16.40
CA ALA A 185 -4.65 -17.45 16.45
C ALA A 185 -4.77 -16.22 15.55
N LEU A 186 -5.59 -16.30 14.51
CA LEU A 186 -5.80 -15.17 13.62
C LEU A 186 -6.57 -14.05 14.33
N PRO A 187 -6.16 -12.78 14.16
CA PRO A 187 -6.89 -11.64 14.69
C PRO A 187 -8.28 -11.54 14.05
N GLU A 188 -9.20 -10.93 14.78
CA GLU A 188 -10.54 -10.62 14.30
C GLU A 188 -10.43 -9.76 13.04
N PRO A 189 -11.26 -10.01 12.01
CA PRO A 189 -11.11 -9.36 10.72
C PRO A 189 -11.06 -7.84 10.83
N TYR A 190 -11.91 -7.20 11.65
CA TYR A 190 -11.98 -5.73 11.78
C TYR A 190 -10.74 -5.04 12.39
N LYS A 191 -9.75 -5.79 12.88
CA LYS A 191 -8.49 -5.21 13.36
C LYS A 191 -7.65 -4.66 12.20
N SER A 192 -6.75 -3.74 12.53
CA SER A 192 -5.89 -3.00 11.58
C SER A 192 -4.50 -3.61 11.38
N SER A 193 -4.24 -4.82 11.90
CA SER A 193 -2.97 -5.51 11.71
C SER A 193 -2.81 -6.05 10.29
N VAL A 194 -1.58 -6.39 9.91
CA VAL A 194 -1.26 -7.04 8.63
C VAL A 194 -2.05 -8.35 8.48
N SER A 195 -2.00 -9.21 9.49
CA SER A 195 -2.71 -10.50 9.49
C SER A 195 -4.23 -10.35 9.46
N ALA A 196 -4.81 -9.35 10.11
CA ALA A 196 -6.26 -9.08 10.04
C ALA A 196 -6.68 -8.61 8.64
N SER A 197 -5.83 -7.78 8.02
CA SER A 197 -6.06 -7.28 6.66
C SER A 197 -5.95 -8.39 5.63
N LEU A 198 -4.94 -9.25 5.74
CA LEU A 198 -4.78 -10.43 4.88
C LEU A 198 -5.90 -11.45 5.07
N ARG A 199 -6.30 -11.75 6.32
CA ARG A 199 -7.44 -12.64 6.61
C ARG A 199 -8.71 -12.14 5.93
N ARG A 200 -9.01 -10.85 6.08
CA ARG A 200 -10.18 -10.24 5.44
C ARG A 200 -10.07 -10.26 3.90
N ALA A 201 -8.90 -9.95 3.36
CA ALA A 201 -8.71 -9.88 1.91
C ALA A 201 -8.71 -11.27 1.23
N GLY A 202 -8.30 -12.32 1.96
CA GLY A 202 -8.34 -13.70 1.48
C GLY A 202 -9.64 -14.45 1.79
N ALA A 203 -10.53 -13.87 2.60
CA ALA A 203 -11.87 -14.41 2.81
C ALA A 203 -12.73 -14.23 1.56
N SER A 204 -13.64 -15.17 1.31
CA SER A 204 -14.68 -14.98 0.30
C SER A 204 -15.78 -14.09 0.86
N SER A 205 -16.33 -13.20 0.04
CA SER A 205 -17.42 -12.31 0.41
C SER A 205 -18.52 -12.33 -0.63
N ASP A 206 -19.75 -12.08 -0.19
CA ASP A 206 -20.88 -11.92 -1.10
C ASP A 206 -20.88 -10.55 -1.78
N ALA A 207 -21.84 -10.32 -2.66
CA ALA A 207 -22.01 -9.05 -3.37
C ALA A 207 -22.26 -7.84 -2.44
N THR A 208 -22.63 -8.06 -1.18
CA THR A 208 -22.83 -7.03 -0.15
C THR A 208 -21.56 -6.76 0.67
N GLY A 209 -20.52 -7.59 0.49
CA GLY A 209 -19.28 -7.55 1.26
C GLY A 209 -19.37 -8.29 2.60
N ALA A 210 -20.41 -9.10 2.82
CA ALA A 210 -20.51 -9.98 3.98
C ALA A 210 -19.59 -11.19 3.79
N LEU A 211 -18.90 -11.59 4.86
CA LEU A 211 -17.96 -12.71 4.83
C LEU A 211 -18.72 -14.04 4.66
N LEU A 212 -18.44 -14.76 3.58
CA LEU A 212 -19.04 -16.06 3.27
C LEU A 212 -18.20 -17.22 3.84
N ALA A 213 -16.88 -17.19 3.64
CA ALA A 213 -15.97 -18.20 4.18
C ALA A 213 -14.58 -17.65 4.49
N ASP A 214 -13.95 -18.21 5.52
CA ASP A 214 -12.59 -17.89 5.97
C ASP A 214 -11.66 -19.10 5.77
N HIS A 215 -11.33 -19.37 4.50
CA HIS A 215 -10.49 -20.51 4.12
C HIS A 215 -9.10 -20.48 4.78
N ILE A 216 -8.53 -19.28 5.00
CA ILE A 216 -7.24 -19.12 5.68
C ILE A 216 -7.36 -19.58 7.15
N GLY A 217 -8.43 -19.16 7.84
CA GLY A 217 -8.72 -19.59 9.20
C GLY A 217 -8.94 -21.09 9.33
N ASP A 218 -9.68 -21.68 8.38
CA ASP A 218 -9.96 -23.12 8.34
C ASP A 218 -8.68 -23.94 8.13
N GLU A 219 -7.84 -23.57 7.16
CA GLU A 219 -6.58 -24.25 6.89
C GLU A 219 -5.61 -24.17 8.07
N LEU A 220 -5.54 -23.01 8.73
CA LEU A 220 -4.67 -22.83 9.90
C LEU A 220 -5.19 -23.63 11.11
N HIS A 221 -6.51 -23.73 11.29
CA HIS A 221 -7.12 -24.63 12.28
C HIS A 221 -6.87 -26.11 11.97
N ALA A 222 -6.91 -26.50 10.70
CA ALA A 222 -6.60 -27.85 10.27
C ALA A 222 -5.10 -28.16 10.49
N TRP A 223 -4.21 -27.19 10.27
CA TRP A 223 -2.79 -27.34 10.54
C TRP A 223 -2.53 -27.54 12.04
N THR A 224 -3.08 -26.67 12.90
CA THR A 224 -2.89 -26.79 14.36
C THR A 224 -3.47 -28.10 14.92
N ALA A 225 -4.56 -28.61 14.34
CA ALA A 225 -5.11 -29.92 14.68
C ALA A 225 -4.13 -31.06 14.39
N ARG A 226 -3.59 -31.07 13.17
CA ARG A 226 -2.67 -32.13 12.68
C ARG A 226 -1.35 -32.17 13.46
N HIS A 227 -0.95 -31.05 14.06
CA HIS A 227 0.32 -30.91 14.77
C HIS A 227 0.17 -30.83 16.29
N ASP A 228 -1.01 -31.18 16.84
CA ASP A 228 -1.31 -31.13 18.28
C ASP A 228 -0.99 -29.76 18.94
N ALA A 229 -1.17 -28.68 18.16
CA ALA A 229 -0.88 -27.31 18.58
C ALA A 229 -2.14 -26.53 18.99
N ARG A 230 -3.32 -27.17 18.98
CA ARG A 230 -4.57 -26.51 19.37
C ARG A 230 -4.52 -26.06 20.82
N GLY A 231 -4.72 -24.76 21.04
CA GLY A 231 -4.67 -24.15 22.38
C GLY A 231 -3.26 -24.11 23.01
N ARG A 232 -2.22 -24.50 22.27
CA ARG A 232 -0.83 -24.53 22.74
C ARG A 232 0.01 -23.54 21.94
N ALA A 233 0.95 -22.89 22.61
CA ALA A 233 1.91 -22.06 21.93
C ALA A 233 2.91 -22.93 21.15
N VAL A 234 3.08 -22.65 19.86
CA VAL A 234 4.19 -23.16 19.06
C VAL A 234 5.46 -22.38 19.41
N THR A 235 6.61 -22.98 19.14
CA THR A 235 7.90 -22.33 19.33
C THR A 235 8.02 -21.09 18.43
N PRO A 236 8.44 -19.92 18.94
CA PRO A 236 8.79 -18.79 18.11
C PRO A 236 9.77 -19.15 17.00
N GLY A 237 9.51 -18.66 15.78
CA GLY A 237 10.20 -19.09 14.56
C GLY A 237 9.44 -20.12 13.73
N THR A 238 8.34 -20.68 14.24
CA THR A 238 7.50 -21.60 13.47
C THR A 238 6.83 -20.85 12.31
N VAL A 239 6.92 -21.38 11.10
CA VAL A 239 6.25 -20.85 9.91
C VAL A 239 5.28 -21.90 9.39
N VAL A 240 4.02 -21.53 9.29
CA VAL A 240 2.94 -22.41 8.82
C VAL A 240 2.45 -21.94 7.46
N PRO A 241 2.55 -22.75 6.39
CA PRO A 241 2.05 -22.36 5.10
C PRO A 241 0.57 -22.73 4.92
N THR A 242 -0.22 -21.81 4.36
CA THR A 242 -1.62 -22.02 3.94
C THR A 242 -1.84 -21.51 2.52
N GLY A 243 -2.97 -21.87 1.93
CA GLY A 243 -3.54 -21.16 0.79
C GLY A 243 -3.79 -19.69 1.13
N SER A 244 -4.00 -18.90 0.09
CA SER A 244 -4.23 -17.46 0.18
C SER A 244 -5.72 -17.06 0.03
N GLY A 245 -6.58 -18.03 -0.27
CA GLY A 245 -8.01 -17.78 -0.51
C GLY A 245 -8.21 -16.83 -1.69
N ALA A 246 -9.08 -15.83 -1.52
CA ALA A 246 -9.39 -14.84 -2.56
C ALA A 246 -8.18 -13.98 -3.00
N LEU A 247 -7.11 -13.93 -2.20
CA LEU A 247 -5.87 -13.24 -2.59
C LEU A 247 -5.15 -13.93 -3.78
N ALA A 248 -5.50 -15.18 -4.11
CA ALA A 248 -5.01 -15.86 -5.30
C ALA A 248 -5.34 -15.08 -6.59
N GLU A 249 -6.49 -14.40 -6.63
CA GLU A 249 -6.88 -13.53 -7.76
C GLU A 249 -5.98 -12.29 -7.92
N GLN A 250 -5.23 -11.95 -6.87
CA GLN A 250 -4.27 -10.85 -6.85
C GLN A 250 -2.85 -11.35 -7.16
N GLY A 251 -2.66 -12.63 -7.48
CA GLY A 251 -1.35 -13.23 -7.69
C GLY A 251 -0.62 -13.63 -6.41
N VAL A 252 -1.25 -13.48 -5.23
CA VAL A 252 -0.71 -14.02 -3.97
C VAL A 252 -1.20 -15.45 -3.81
N ARG A 253 -0.30 -16.42 -3.94
CA ARG A 253 -0.66 -17.84 -4.04
C ARG A 253 -0.54 -18.57 -2.70
N ARG A 254 0.30 -18.07 -1.80
CA ARG A 254 0.57 -18.68 -0.48
C ARG A 254 0.69 -17.63 0.61
N LEU A 255 0.25 -18.01 1.81
CA LEU A 255 0.48 -17.26 3.04
C LEU A 255 1.35 -18.07 3.98
N TYR A 256 2.45 -17.46 4.45
CA TYR A 256 3.36 -18.07 5.43
C TYR A 256 3.16 -17.40 6.78
N HIS A 257 2.43 -18.06 7.68
CA HIS A 257 2.14 -17.56 9.02
C HIS A 257 3.34 -17.74 9.93
N ALA A 258 4.05 -16.65 10.17
CA ALA A 258 5.25 -16.58 10.98
C ALA A 258 4.90 -16.33 12.45
N ALA A 259 5.00 -17.36 13.28
CA ALA A 259 4.78 -17.30 14.72
C ALA A 259 5.97 -16.65 15.42
N LEU A 260 5.86 -15.35 15.70
CA LEU A 260 6.91 -14.55 16.35
C LEU A 260 6.40 -13.65 17.47
N ALA A 261 5.07 -13.48 17.58
CA ALA A 261 4.47 -12.60 18.58
C ALA A 261 4.00 -13.41 19.80
N VAL A 262 4.72 -13.31 20.92
CA VAL A 262 4.34 -13.95 22.18
C VAL A 262 3.30 -13.05 22.86
N PRO A 263 2.03 -13.49 23.07
CA PRO A 263 1.03 -12.64 23.71
C PRO A 263 1.44 -12.28 25.14
N ARG A 264 1.30 -11.01 25.51
CA ARG A 264 1.48 -10.58 26.90
C ARG A 264 0.17 -10.81 27.67
N PRO A 265 0.16 -11.63 28.73
CA PRO A 265 -1.06 -11.92 29.50
C PRO A 265 -1.73 -10.64 30.02
N GLY A 266 -3.05 -10.56 29.87
CA GLY A 266 -3.85 -9.41 30.34
C GLY A 266 -3.78 -8.16 29.46
N THR A 267 -3.06 -8.17 28.34
CA THR A 267 -2.99 -7.02 27.42
C THR A 267 -3.33 -7.41 25.97
N ASN A 268 -3.37 -6.40 25.08
CA ASN A 268 -3.50 -6.59 23.64
C ASN A 268 -2.14 -6.56 22.90
N ASP A 269 -1.05 -6.58 23.66
CA ASP A 269 0.32 -6.41 23.19
C ASP A 269 1.05 -7.76 23.10
N TYR A 270 2.19 -7.72 22.42
CA TYR A 270 3.02 -8.90 22.23
C TYR A 270 4.48 -8.57 22.56
N ASP A 271 5.20 -9.57 23.03
CA ASP A 271 6.64 -9.56 23.09
C ASP A 271 7.17 -10.23 21.81
N VAL A 272 8.16 -9.59 21.18
CA VAL A 272 8.79 -10.07 19.94
C VAL A 272 10.30 -9.93 20.10
N GLU A 273 11.01 -11.04 20.04
CA GLU A 273 12.47 -11.04 20.05
C GLU A 273 13.03 -10.86 18.63
N PRO A 274 14.07 -10.04 18.43
CA PRO A 274 14.72 -9.88 17.11
C PRO A 274 15.23 -11.22 16.54
N THR A 275 15.70 -12.12 17.40
CA THR A 275 16.17 -13.45 16.99
C THR A 275 15.05 -14.32 16.40
N ASP A 276 13.82 -14.16 16.88
CA ASP A 276 12.65 -14.88 16.35
C ASP A 276 12.22 -14.33 15.00
N ILE A 277 12.41 -13.03 14.74
CA ILE A 277 12.23 -12.45 13.40
C ILE A 277 13.20 -13.09 12.42
N THR A 278 14.49 -13.14 12.75
CA THR A 278 15.51 -13.77 11.88
C THR A 278 15.16 -15.23 11.61
N ARG A 279 14.80 -15.99 12.67
CA ARG A 279 14.41 -17.40 12.55
C ARG A 279 13.18 -17.59 11.64
N CYS A 280 12.15 -16.77 11.81
CA CYS A 280 10.94 -16.80 10.98
C CYS A 280 11.27 -16.52 9.51
N VAL A 281 12.09 -15.51 9.22
CA VAL A 281 12.45 -15.16 7.83
C VAL A 281 13.27 -16.29 7.20
N THR A 282 14.28 -16.81 7.89
CA THR A 282 15.05 -17.99 7.42
C THR A 282 14.14 -19.18 7.16
N ARG A 283 13.20 -19.47 8.08
CA ARG A 283 12.27 -20.58 7.92
C ARG A 283 11.30 -20.35 6.76
N ALA A 284 10.85 -19.12 6.52
CA ALA A 284 9.98 -18.77 5.41
C ALA A 284 10.66 -19.02 4.05
N PHE A 285 11.93 -18.64 3.90
CA PHE A 285 12.73 -19.01 2.72
C PHE A 285 12.91 -20.53 2.59
N GLY A 286 13.14 -21.22 3.69
CA GLY A 286 13.22 -22.69 3.70
C GLY A 286 11.91 -23.37 3.28
N VAL A 287 10.75 -22.82 3.65
CA VAL A 287 9.44 -23.31 3.21
C VAL A 287 9.25 -23.02 1.72
N LEU A 288 9.56 -21.81 1.24
CA LEU A 288 9.52 -21.46 -0.18
C LEU A 288 10.38 -22.43 -1.00
N ALA A 289 11.63 -22.63 -0.62
CA ALA A 289 12.54 -23.55 -1.29
C ALA A 289 12.05 -25.02 -1.28
N ALA A 290 11.24 -25.42 -0.29
CA ALA A 290 10.70 -26.78 -0.23
C ALA A 290 9.48 -26.98 -1.13
N GLU A 291 8.63 -25.97 -1.32
CA GLU A 291 7.39 -26.10 -2.10
C GLU A 291 7.45 -25.47 -3.49
N HIS A 292 8.46 -24.64 -3.82
CA HIS A 292 8.47 -23.83 -5.05
C HIS A 292 8.23 -24.63 -6.34
N ALA A 293 8.85 -25.82 -6.47
CA ALA A 293 8.75 -26.67 -7.66
C ALA A 293 7.42 -27.44 -7.74
N GLY A 294 6.64 -27.49 -6.66
CA GLY A 294 5.32 -28.11 -6.62
C GLY A 294 4.20 -27.25 -7.21
N PHE A 295 4.53 -26.05 -7.68
CA PHE A 295 3.59 -25.09 -8.27
C PHE A 295 3.87 -24.88 -9.76
N ASP A 296 2.82 -24.64 -10.54
CA ASP A 296 2.92 -24.25 -11.96
C ASP A 296 2.23 -22.89 -12.18
N PRO A 297 2.98 -21.82 -12.57
CA PRO A 297 4.44 -21.76 -12.62
C PRO A 297 5.06 -21.91 -11.22
N PRO A 298 6.37 -22.24 -11.09
CA PRO A 298 7.05 -22.33 -9.80
C PRO A 298 6.97 -21.02 -9.02
N LEU A 299 6.88 -21.11 -7.68
CA LEU A 299 6.94 -19.91 -6.83
C LEU A 299 8.34 -19.28 -6.92
N ARG A 300 8.42 -17.96 -7.08
CA ARG A 300 9.70 -17.23 -7.23
C ARG A 300 9.80 -16.02 -6.33
N SER A 301 8.68 -15.48 -5.85
CA SER A 301 8.64 -14.21 -5.14
C SER A 301 8.12 -14.34 -3.70
N ILE A 302 8.72 -13.59 -2.78
CA ILE A 302 8.32 -13.56 -1.36
C ILE A 302 8.26 -12.14 -0.84
N CYS A 303 7.14 -11.77 -0.21
CA CYS A 303 6.93 -10.48 0.42
C CYS A 303 6.96 -10.59 1.94
N LEU A 304 7.77 -9.72 2.54
CA LEU A 304 7.99 -9.63 3.98
C LEU A 304 7.49 -8.27 4.48
N PRO A 305 6.43 -8.22 5.30
CA PRO A 305 6.07 -7.00 6.00
C PRO A 305 7.09 -6.70 7.09
N LEU A 306 7.16 -5.46 7.57
CA LEU A 306 7.99 -5.15 8.74
C LEU A 306 7.50 -5.90 10.00
N LEU A 307 8.23 -6.94 10.41
CA LEU A 307 7.83 -7.88 11.47
C LEU A 307 8.09 -7.29 12.87
N GLY A 308 7.17 -7.47 13.80
CA GLY A 308 7.34 -7.04 15.20
C GLY A 308 7.21 -5.53 15.47
N ALA A 309 7.37 -4.64 14.47
CA ALA A 309 7.26 -3.18 14.61
C ALA A 309 5.81 -2.63 14.70
N GLY A 310 4.85 -3.51 14.99
CA GLY A 310 3.45 -3.17 15.26
C GLY A 310 3.17 -3.22 16.75
N ARG A 311 2.21 -4.06 17.16
CA ARG A 311 1.89 -4.32 18.58
C ARG A 311 2.98 -5.08 19.34
N GLY A 312 4.04 -5.54 18.65
CA GLY A 312 5.24 -6.10 19.27
C GLY A 312 6.19 -5.05 19.85
N GLY A 313 5.95 -3.76 19.57
CA GLY A 313 6.70 -2.65 20.17
C GLY A 313 8.15 -2.50 19.69
N LEU A 314 8.64 -3.37 18.79
CA LEU A 314 10.01 -3.24 18.28
C LEU A 314 10.19 -1.96 17.48
N ARG A 315 11.34 -1.30 17.69
CA ARG A 315 11.75 -0.18 16.86
C ARG A 315 11.92 -0.65 15.41
N PRO A 316 11.49 0.13 14.40
CA PRO A 316 11.61 -0.26 12.99
C PRO A 316 13.03 -0.68 12.59
N GLU A 317 14.05 0.00 13.09
CA GLU A 317 15.46 -0.25 12.75
C GLU A 317 15.92 -1.63 13.23
N VAL A 318 15.47 -2.04 14.42
CA VAL A 318 15.77 -3.35 15.00
C VAL A 318 15.07 -4.45 14.20
N SER A 319 13.82 -4.23 13.80
CA SER A 319 13.07 -5.14 12.95
C SER A 319 13.73 -5.33 11.58
N VAL A 320 14.12 -4.23 10.91
CA VAL A 320 14.81 -4.27 9.62
C VAL A 320 16.14 -5.02 9.75
N ALA A 321 16.95 -4.73 10.76
CA ALA A 321 18.24 -5.40 10.96
C ALA A 321 18.06 -6.92 11.16
N ALA A 322 17.07 -7.33 11.96
CA ALA A 322 16.78 -8.74 12.20
C ALA A 322 16.29 -9.48 10.94
N MET A 323 15.43 -8.84 10.15
CA MET A 323 14.99 -9.39 8.85
C MET A 323 16.16 -9.47 7.87
N TRP A 324 16.96 -8.41 7.81
CA TRP A 324 18.10 -8.28 6.89
C TRP A 324 19.13 -9.38 7.11
N ALA A 325 19.44 -9.74 8.36
CA ALA A 325 20.37 -10.83 8.65
C ALA A 325 19.99 -12.17 7.97
N ALA A 326 18.69 -12.48 7.86
CA ALA A 326 18.22 -13.66 7.15
C ALA A 326 18.16 -13.46 5.63
N ILE A 327 17.73 -12.28 5.16
CA ILE A 327 17.67 -11.96 3.72
C ILE A 327 19.08 -11.96 3.11
N GLU A 328 20.04 -11.30 3.77
CA GLU A 328 21.44 -11.24 3.33
C GLU A 328 22.05 -12.63 3.20
N ALA A 329 21.77 -13.53 4.16
CA ALA A 329 22.23 -14.91 4.08
C ALA A 329 21.68 -15.65 2.86
N GLU A 330 20.42 -15.44 2.48
CA GLU A 330 19.82 -16.04 1.27
C GLU A 330 20.39 -15.44 -0.01
N LEU A 331 20.57 -14.12 -0.05
CA LEU A 331 21.20 -13.43 -1.19
C LEU A 331 22.64 -13.91 -1.40
N LEU A 332 23.40 -14.11 -0.33
CA LEU A 332 24.77 -14.65 -0.38
C LEU A 332 24.84 -16.08 -0.89
N ARG A 333 23.78 -16.87 -0.71
CA ARG A 333 23.67 -18.22 -1.31
C ARG A 333 23.35 -18.20 -2.80
N GLY A 334 23.09 -17.01 -3.38
CA GLY A 334 22.71 -16.87 -4.78
C GLY A 334 21.31 -17.41 -5.08
N ALA A 335 20.42 -17.43 -4.09
CA ALA A 335 19.08 -17.94 -4.28
C ALA A 335 18.29 -17.06 -5.27
N PRO A 336 17.52 -17.65 -6.21
CA PRO A 336 16.89 -16.91 -7.32
C PRO A 336 15.57 -16.26 -6.92
N TRP A 337 15.43 -15.82 -5.66
CA TRP A 337 14.17 -15.31 -5.13
C TRP A 337 13.99 -13.83 -5.41
N ASP A 338 12.82 -13.46 -5.90
CA ASP A 338 12.39 -12.07 -5.98
C ASP A 338 11.90 -11.64 -4.59
N VAL A 339 12.72 -10.85 -3.88
CA VAL A 339 12.44 -10.45 -2.49
C VAL A 339 11.75 -9.09 -2.46
N HIS A 340 10.62 -9.07 -1.78
CA HIS A 340 9.81 -7.87 -1.56
C HIS A 340 9.72 -7.53 -0.08
N LEU A 341 9.74 -6.24 0.24
CA LEU A 341 9.48 -5.69 1.55
C LEU A 341 8.18 -4.89 1.50
N LEU A 342 7.37 -4.91 2.56
CA LEU A 342 6.12 -4.15 2.63
C LEU A 342 6.00 -3.32 3.90
N VAL A 343 5.71 -2.04 3.72
CA VAL A 343 5.36 -1.11 4.78
C VAL A 343 4.16 -0.27 4.36
N ARG A 344 3.29 0.03 5.33
CA ARG A 344 2.13 0.89 5.08
C ARG A 344 2.50 2.38 5.04
N LYS A 345 3.54 2.77 5.79
CA LYS A 345 3.84 4.16 6.14
C LYS A 345 5.08 4.65 5.39
N PRO A 346 5.04 5.80 4.70
CA PRO A 346 6.19 6.39 4.02
C PRO A 346 7.41 6.57 4.92
N GLU A 347 7.20 6.97 6.18
CA GLU A 347 8.32 7.22 7.11
C GLU A 347 9.11 5.93 7.38
N ARG A 348 8.42 4.79 7.45
CA ARG A 348 9.06 3.47 7.59
C ARG A 348 9.80 3.05 6.33
N ALA A 349 9.31 3.47 5.16
CA ALA A 349 9.98 3.20 3.89
C ALA A 349 11.33 3.92 3.83
N GLU A 350 11.39 5.18 4.27
CA GLU A 350 12.65 5.94 4.35
C GLU A 350 13.66 5.29 5.30
N THR A 351 13.22 4.80 6.46
CA THR A 351 14.08 4.02 7.38
C THR A 351 14.68 2.80 6.69
N ILE A 352 13.89 2.04 5.93
CA ILE A 352 14.36 0.86 5.20
C ILE A 352 15.37 1.25 4.12
N VAL A 353 15.07 2.29 3.33
CA VAL A 353 15.98 2.77 2.27
C VAL A 353 17.33 3.16 2.87
N TRP A 354 17.31 3.93 3.96
CA TRP A 354 18.52 4.37 4.63
C TRP A 354 19.36 3.20 5.15
N LEU A 355 18.74 2.28 5.88
CA LEU A 355 19.45 1.14 6.48
C LEU A 355 20.04 0.20 5.43
N LEU A 356 19.31 -0.07 4.34
CA LEU A 356 19.72 -1.08 3.36
C LEU A 356 20.63 -0.56 2.26
N THR A 357 20.63 0.76 2.01
CA THR A 357 21.41 1.35 0.90
C THR A 357 22.47 2.34 1.36
N GLY A 358 22.50 2.71 2.64
CA GLY A 358 23.36 3.77 3.18
C GLY A 358 22.98 5.17 2.68
N ARG A 359 21.98 5.30 1.81
CA ARG A 359 21.49 6.58 1.29
C ARG A 359 20.57 7.20 2.33
N ARG A 360 21.04 8.24 3.02
CA ARG A 360 20.16 9.08 3.83
C ARG A 360 19.05 9.67 2.95
N PRO A 361 17.83 9.89 3.50
CA PRO A 361 16.92 10.87 2.92
C PRO A 361 17.72 12.15 2.73
N ARG A 362 17.70 12.77 1.53
CA ARG A 362 18.53 13.94 1.19
C ARG A 362 18.63 14.88 2.40
N ASP A 363 19.85 15.10 2.90
CA ASP A 363 20.12 15.92 4.09
C ASP A 363 19.49 17.32 3.90
N GLY A 364 18.46 17.60 4.68
CA GLY A 364 17.90 18.93 4.86
C GLY A 364 18.69 19.69 5.91
N ILE A 365 19.80 20.30 5.47
CA ILE A 365 20.41 21.57 5.90
C ILE A 365 20.68 21.75 7.41
N ALA A 366 21.97 21.89 7.72
CA ALA A 366 22.49 22.40 8.98
C ALA A 366 21.89 23.77 9.33
N VAL A 367 21.44 23.89 10.57
CA VAL A 367 21.04 25.17 11.18
C VAL A 367 22.29 26.00 11.41
N THR A 368 22.36 27.15 10.75
CA THR A 368 23.05 28.36 11.22
C THR A 368 22.13 29.54 11.04
#